data_AF-A0A958SIH5-F1
#
_entry.id   AF-A0A958SIH5-F1
#
_cell.length_a   1.000
_cell.length_b   1.000
_cell.length_c   1.000
_cell.angle_alpha   90.00
_cell.angle_beta   90.00
_cell.angle_gamma   90.00
#
_symmetry.space_group_name_H-M   'P 1'
#
loop_
_entity.id
_entity.type
_entity.pdbx_description
1 polymer ?
#
loop_
_entity_poly.entity_id
_entity_poly.type
_entity_poly.pdbx_seq_one_letter_code
_entity_poly.pdbx_strand_id
1 'polypeptide(L)'
;MPSGKKILEFNDIQINEVISSISFFDRFPPEVTKKIVANARMIEYGPGSIILEQGTINENLYFLVTGQMTVVVDGGVVAKLRRRGDIIGEMSVLSKEPVAATIITETPTQLFVIYGHDFNSAVQGTENIEFRVLMYERYAISLTSKLRETNHKAKVVEEVNRALEEAKNRLENVNSQLEIKVADRTKDLKQKTLDLMASHQKLETKNAELLAGHAKMSEILAAQEVIFHKLENLEKDQLIPLEDSLKNLIKAQKKDELEFEVNRVLKSVHDLKHHLEPIVNRISAAQNMISQKVLLADPEKKQQVIAKMALMGTGVELDIVASKEEGLKMLKEKSYNIILVDLSLINLAEAAFDLSPHSKFVFMTSEPLENCLDQLQSSSIFPNIVSRNMNDRSFTIKNIMTTVVKLSSTDIFGLEKYLLWGADVQEEVVTSSDTRAELIEHMDAYFSKAGIRRSKRDACSAVVEELLMNAIYDAPLDDGGNSKYNQLERTVTVKLEPKEYGKIRYATDGMHMAVSVEDPFGGLTQNKVLAYLETCYSGKAGSLNTEKGGAGRGLHQIIEGADLVVFNVTEGYKTEVIAIFEVSPDKSVEKHPSLHFFHQ
;
A
#
# COMPACT_ATOMS: atom_id res chain seq x y z
N MET A 1 -18.61 53.05 -66.31
CA MET A 1 -17.50 53.73 -67.02
C MET A 1 -16.25 53.57 -66.16
N PRO A 2 -15.14 52.96 -66.63
CA PRO A 2 -13.87 53.12 -65.94
C PRO A 2 -13.06 54.19 -66.66
N SER A 3 -13.46 55.46 -66.48
CA SER A 3 -12.71 56.62 -66.97
C SER A 3 -11.71 57.05 -65.88
N GLY A 4 -10.65 56.26 -65.70
CA GLY A 4 -9.51 56.56 -64.83
C GLY A 4 -8.20 56.78 -65.59
N LYS A 5 -8.27 56.91 -66.93
CA LYS A 5 -7.12 57.12 -67.81
C LYS A 5 -6.85 58.61 -67.94
N LYS A 6 -5.73 59.07 -67.39
CA LYS A 6 -5.26 60.45 -67.54
C LYS A 6 -3.95 60.44 -68.35
N ILE A 7 -3.95 61.09 -69.51
CA ILE A 7 -2.70 61.33 -70.24
C ILE A 7 -1.96 62.44 -69.50
N LEU A 8 -0.71 62.19 -69.14
CA LEU A 8 0.14 63.17 -68.49
C LEU A 8 0.95 63.92 -69.56
N GLU A 9 0.88 65.25 -69.55
CA GLU A 9 1.77 66.08 -70.38
C GLU A 9 3.14 66.15 -69.70
N PHE A 10 4.06 65.30 -70.13
CA PHE A 10 5.46 65.35 -69.73
C PHE A 10 6.25 66.02 -70.84
N ASN A 11 7.25 66.83 -70.48
CA ASN A 11 8.19 67.37 -71.46
C ASN A 11 9.25 66.32 -71.84
N ASP A 12 9.94 66.52 -72.97
CA ASP A 12 10.95 65.58 -73.49
C ASP A 12 12.06 65.27 -72.48
N ILE A 13 12.39 66.20 -71.57
CA ILE A 13 13.40 66.03 -70.52
C ILE A 13 12.94 64.99 -69.49
N GLN A 14 11.71 65.12 -68.99
CA GLN A 14 11.13 64.20 -68.01
C GLN A 14 10.93 62.79 -68.60
N ILE A 15 10.55 62.70 -69.87
CA ILE A 15 10.42 61.41 -70.57
C ILE A 15 11.80 60.75 -70.75
N ASN A 16 12.83 61.52 -71.08
CA ASN A 16 14.19 61.00 -71.24
C ASN A 16 14.78 60.50 -69.91
N GLU A 17 14.49 61.15 -68.78
CA GLU A 17 14.88 60.66 -67.44
C GLU A 17 14.22 59.33 -67.10
N VAL A 18 12.94 59.15 -67.46
CA VAL A 18 12.22 57.88 -67.27
C VAL A 18 12.82 56.79 -68.15
N ILE A 19 13.08 57.05 -69.43
CA ILE A 19 13.69 56.08 -70.34
C ILE A 19 15.10 55.67 -69.87
N SER A 20 15.92 56.63 -69.45
CA SER A 20 17.27 56.38 -68.92
C SER A 20 17.28 55.55 -67.63
N SER A 21 16.16 55.51 -66.91
CA SER A 21 16.01 54.71 -65.68
C SER A 21 15.52 53.28 -65.89
N ILE A 22 15.08 52.95 -67.12
CA ILE A 22 14.52 51.64 -67.46
C ILE A 22 15.62 50.84 -68.17
N SER A 23 16.11 49.78 -67.51
CA SER A 23 17.20 48.92 -68.01
C SER A 23 16.98 48.31 -69.41
N PHE A 24 15.74 48.31 -69.89
CA PHE A 24 15.40 47.94 -71.25
C PHE A 24 16.16 48.78 -72.29
N PHE A 25 16.29 50.09 -72.06
CA PHE A 25 16.83 51.03 -73.05
C PHE A 25 18.36 51.23 -72.96
N ASP A 26 19.06 50.62 -71.99
CA ASP A 26 20.50 50.86 -71.72
C ASP A 26 21.45 50.67 -72.91
N ARG A 27 21.04 49.90 -73.93
CA ARG A 27 21.85 49.58 -75.12
C ARG A 27 21.33 50.22 -76.40
N PHE A 28 20.30 51.06 -76.31
CA PHE A 28 19.73 51.72 -77.48
C PHE A 28 20.60 52.92 -77.86
N PRO A 29 20.94 53.09 -79.16
CA PRO A 29 21.68 54.26 -79.61
C PRO A 29 20.94 55.56 -79.23
N PRO A 30 21.65 56.64 -78.83
CA PRO A 30 21.01 57.89 -78.40
C PRO A 30 20.01 58.48 -79.41
N GLU A 31 20.30 58.34 -80.71
CA GLU A 31 19.43 58.81 -81.79
C GLU A 31 18.08 58.05 -81.82
N VAL A 32 18.11 56.75 -81.54
CA VAL A 32 16.92 55.91 -81.47
C VAL A 32 16.13 56.24 -80.20
N THR A 33 16.82 56.38 -79.08
CA THR A 33 16.22 56.77 -77.80
C THR A 33 15.50 58.12 -77.90
N LYS A 34 16.09 59.11 -78.57
CA LYS A 34 15.48 60.43 -78.80
C LYS A 34 14.19 60.34 -79.63
N LYS A 35 14.13 59.47 -80.64
CA LYS A 35 12.91 59.22 -81.42
C LYS A 35 11.84 58.50 -80.61
N ILE A 36 12.23 57.60 -79.71
CA ILE A 36 11.29 56.95 -78.78
C ILE A 36 10.72 57.98 -77.80
N VAL A 37 11.56 58.85 -77.22
CA VAL A 37 11.13 59.96 -76.35
C VAL A 37 10.07 60.81 -77.04
N ALA A 38 10.32 61.21 -78.30
CA ALA A 38 9.43 62.11 -79.05
C ALA A 38 8.05 61.51 -79.37
N ASN A 39 7.92 60.19 -79.36
CA ASN A 39 6.67 59.51 -79.71
C ASN A 39 6.04 58.73 -78.54
N ALA A 40 6.65 58.78 -77.37
CA ALA A 40 6.13 58.10 -76.20
C ALA A 40 5.14 58.97 -75.43
N ARG A 41 4.22 58.33 -74.71
CA ARG A 41 3.28 59.01 -73.83
C ARG A 41 3.30 58.42 -72.42
N MET A 42 3.23 59.30 -71.44
CA MET A 42 3.00 58.92 -70.04
C MET A 42 1.49 58.87 -69.78
N ILE A 43 1.04 57.73 -69.25
CA ILE A 43 -0.38 57.50 -68.94
C ILE A 43 -0.51 57.06 -67.48
N GLU A 44 -1.39 57.73 -66.75
CA GLU A 44 -1.77 57.35 -65.41
C GLU A 44 -3.11 56.62 -65.42
N TYR A 45 -3.15 55.54 -64.64
CA TYR A 45 -4.33 54.70 -64.42
C TYR A 45 -4.63 54.66 -62.92
N GLY A 46 -5.89 54.90 -62.55
CA GLY A 46 -6.36 54.65 -61.18
C GLY A 46 -6.41 53.14 -60.86
N PRO A 47 -6.50 52.76 -59.56
CA PRO A 47 -6.69 51.36 -59.15
C PRO A 47 -7.90 50.69 -59.81
N GLY A 48 -7.80 49.39 -60.10
CA GLY A 48 -8.85 48.58 -60.72
C GLY A 48 -9.03 48.79 -62.23
N SER A 49 -8.16 49.58 -62.86
CA SER A 49 -8.22 49.83 -64.31
C SER A 49 -7.64 48.66 -65.09
N ILE A 50 -8.37 48.21 -66.12
CA ILE A 50 -7.88 47.21 -67.08
C ILE A 50 -7.00 47.94 -68.10
N ILE A 51 -5.72 47.56 -68.17
CA ILE A 51 -4.76 48.15 -69.11
C ILE A 51 -4.73 47.34 -70.41
N LEU A 52 -4.71 46.01 -70.29
CA LEU A 52 -4.80 45.05 -71.39
C LEU A 52 -5.84 43.99 -71.02
N GLU A 53 -6.63 43.55 -71.98
CA GLU A 53 -7.68 42.54 -71.78
C GLU A 53 -7.36 41.28 -72.59
N GLN A 54 -7.41 40.11 -71.95
CA GLN A 54 -7.11 38.83 -72.59
C GLN A 54 -7.97 38.60 -73.83
N GLY A 55 -7.36 38.11 -74.91
CA GLY A 55 -8.03 37.87 -76.19
C GLY A 55 -8.22 39.10 -77.07
N THR A 56 -7.89 40.31 -76.60
CA THR A 56 -7.94 41.53 -77.41
C THR A 56 -6.65 41.75 -78.21
N ILE A 57 -6.71 42.56 -79.26
CA ILE A 57 -5.54 42.93 -80.06
C ILE A 57 -4.83 44.10 -79.36
N ASN A 58 -3.52 44.00 -79.19
CA ASN A 58 -2.69 45.07 -78.67
C ASN A 58 -1.42 45.24 -79.53
N GLU A 59 -1.20 46.47 -79.98
CA GLU A 59 0.00 46.86 -80.74
C GLU A 59 0.92 47.79 -79.95
N ASN A 60 0.57 48.09 -78.69
CA ASN A 60 1.30 49.05 -77.87
C ASN A 60 2.15 48.35 -76.81
N LEU A 61 3.28 48.95 -76.47
CA LEU A 61 4.13 48.50 -75.39
C LEU A 61 3.97 49.43 -74.20
N TYR A 62 3.92 48.85 -73.01
CA TYR A 62 3.80 49.62 -71.78
C TYR A 62 4.91 49.20 -70.82
N PHE A 63 5.53 50.20 -70.21
CA PHE A 63 6.57 50.04 -69.21
C PHE A 63 6.09 50.63 -67.90
N LEU A 64 6.14 49.83 -66.84
CA LEU A 64 5.75 50.27 -65.51
C LEU A 64 6.75 51.31 -64.99
N VAL A 65 6.30 52.52 -64.66
CA VAL A 65 7.15 53.54 -64.06
C VAL A 65 7.00 53.51 -62.54
N THR A 66 5.75 53.57 -62.07
CA THR A 66 5.36 53.45 -60.66
C THR A 66 4.00 52.76 -60.56
N GLY A 67 3.74 52.07 -59.44
CA GLY A 67 2.48 51.38 -59.19
C GLY A 67 2.63 49.86 -59.14
N GLN A 68 1.50 49.17 -59.00
CA GLN A 68 1.40 47.71 -58.94
C GLN A 68 0.25 47.24 -59.82
N MET A 69 0.48 46.14 -60.53
CA MET A 69 -0.49 45.55 -61.45
C MET A 69 -0.55 44.04 -61.25
N THR A 70 -1.71 43.46 -61.51
CA THR A 70 -1.95 42.02 -61.42
C THR A 70 -2.24 41.47 -62.81
N VAL A 71 -1.61 40.33 -63.10
CA VAL A 71 -1.75 39.56 -64.34
C VAL A 71 -2.73 38.44 -64.09
N VAL A 72 -3.81 38.40 -64.87
CA VAL A 72 -4.92 37.44 -64.74
C VAL A 72 -5.05 36.66 -66.05
N VAL A 73 -5.04 35.33 -65.97
CA VAL A 73 -5.27 34.43 -67.11
C VAL A 73 -6.45 33.53 -66.76
N ASP A 74 -7.46 33.47 -67.63
CA ASP A 74 -8.67 32.65 -67.45
C ASP A 74 -9.35 32.86 -66.08
N GLY A 75 -9.31 34.10 -65.59
CA GLY A 75 -9.88 34.50 -64.30
C GLY A 75 -8.99 34.25 -63.07
N GLY A 76 -7.85 33.56 -63.22
CA GLY A 76 -6.88 33.31 -62.15
C GLY A 76 -5.71 34.28 -62.16
N VAL A 77 -5.29 34.76 -60.98
CA VAL A 77 -4.10 35.61 -60.83
C VAL A 77 -2.83 34.77 -61.01
N VAL A 78 -2.01 35.09 -62.01
CA VAL A 78 -0.79 34.33 -62.34
C VAL A 78 0.50 35.06 -61.97
N ALA A 79 0.47 36.39 -61.89
CA ALA A 79 1.62 37.20 -61.49
C ALA A 79 1.21 38.57 -60.96
N LYS A 80 2.12 39.21 -60.23
CA LYS A 80 2.03 40.63 -59.84
C LYS A 80 3.27 41.35 -60.34
N LEU A 81 3.06 42.46 -61.05
CA LEU A 81 4.08 43.34 -61.58
C LEU A 81 4.17 44.57 -60.70
N ARG A 82 5.38 44.89 -60.26
CA ARG A 82 5.63 45.96 -59.27
C ARG A 82 6.98 46.65 -59.45
N ARG A 83 7.82 46.14 -60.35
CA ARG A 83 9.16 46.66 -60.54
C ARG A 83 9.14 47.71 -61.64
N ARG A 84 9.75 48.86 -61.38
CA ARG A 84 9.96 49.89 -62.40
C ARG A 84 10.73 49.27 -63.58
N GLY A 85 10.20 49.47 -64.78
CA GLY A 85 10.66 48.89 -66.03
C GLY A 85 10.02 47.55 -66.39
N ASP A 86 9.12 46.98 -65.57
CA ASP A 86 8.33 45.81 -65.95
C ASP A 86 7.55 46.13 -67.24
N ILE A 87 7.61 45.21 -68.19
CA ILE A 87 7.01 45.37 -69.51
C ILE A 87 5.75 44.52 -69.59
N ILE A 88 4.71 45.10 -70.17
CA ILE A 88 3.47 44.40 -70.56
C ILE A 88 3.14 44.70 -72.03
N GLY A 89 2.43 43.77 -72.67
CA GLY A 89 2.07 43.84 -74.09
C GLY A 89 3.17 43.37 -75.04
N GLU A 90 4.35 43.03 -74.51
CA GLU A 90 5.50 42.56 -75.28
C GLU A 90 5.21 41.29 -76.07
N MET A 91 4.46 40.35 -75.48
CA MET A 91 4.14 39.08 -76.13
C MET A 91 3.27 39.32 -77.37
N SER A 92 2.19 40.09 -77.24
CA SER A 92 1.26 40.37 -78.35
C SER A 92 1.91 41.17 -79.47
N VAL A 93 2.75 42.14 -79.13
CA VAL A 93 3.51 42.91 -80.12
C VAL A 93 4.51 42.02 -80.87
N LEU A 94 5.12 41.05 -80.18
CA LEU A 94 6.13 40.19 -80.76
C LEU A 94 5.56 39.05 -81.61
N SER A 95 4.57 38.32 -81.09
CA SER A 95 3.97 37.16 -81.75
C SER A 95 2.89 37.56 -82.75
N LYS A 96 2.38 38.80 -82.68
CA LYS A 96 1.18 39.27 -83.38
C LYS A 96 -0.09 38.49 -83.02
N GLU A 97 -0.08 37.81 -81.87
CA GLU A 97 -1.23 37.12 -81.33
C GLU A 97 -2.00 38.04 -80.35
N PRO A 98 -3.28 37.73 -80.06
CA PRO A 98 -4.03 38.45 -79.04
C PRO A 98 -3.34 38.46 -77.67
N VAL A 99 -3.74 39.41 -76.81
CA VAL A 99 -3.25 39.53 -75.43
C VAL A 99 -3.45 38.23 -74.66
N ALA A 100 -2.36 37.69 -74.11
CA ALA A 100 -2.36 36.41 -73.41
C ALA A 100 -2.95 36.47 -71.99
N ALA A 101 -3.02 37.65 -71.37
CA ALA A 101 -3.49 37.84 -70.00
C ALA A 101 -4.09 39.23 -69.79
N THR A 102 -5.15 39.32 -68.98
CA THR A 102 -5.72 40.60 -68.53
C THR A 102 -4.81 41.24 -67.49
N ILE A 103 -4.49 42.52 -67.67
CA ILE A 103 -3.65 43.30 -66.75
C ILE A 103 -4.50 44.34 -66.04
N ILE A 104 -4.56 44.28 -64.72
CA ILE A 104 -5.39 45.15 -63.88
C ILE A 104 -4.51 45.90 -62.89
N THR A 105 -4.66 47.21 -62.74
CA THR A 105 -3.93 47.99 -61.73
C THR A 105 -4.44 47.69 -60.31
N GLU A 106 -3.54 47.52 -59.35
CA GLU A 106 -3.89 47.40 -57.92
C GLU A 106 -3.78 48.75 -57.19
N THR A 107 -2.82 49.59 -57.61
CA THR A 107 -2.58 50.92 -57.05
C THR A 107 -2.59 51.98 -58.15
N PRO A 108 -2.61 53.29 -57.84
CA PRO A 108 -2.39 54.32 -58.85
C PRO A 108 -1.08 54.03 -59.60
N THR A 109 -1.18 53.87 -60.92
CA THR A 109 -0.12 53.29 -61.74
C THR A 109 0.21 54.22 -62.89
N GLN A 110 1.49 54.55 -63.05
CA GLN A 110 2.00 55.32 -64.17
C GLN A 110 2.75 54.41 -65.13
N LEU A 111 2.36 54.48 -66.40
CA LEU A 111 2.94 53.71 -67.48
C LEU A 111 3.54 54.65 -68.52
N PHE A 112 4.72 54.25 -68.98
CA PHE A 112 5.33 54.80 -70.17
C PHE A 112 4.90 53.93 -71.37
N VAL A 113 4.25 54.54 -72.37
CA VAL A 113 3.61 53.82 -73.49
C VAL A 113 4.25 54.20 -74.81
N ILE A 114 4.56 53.19 -75.62
CA ILE A 114 4.99 53.34 -77.01
C ILE A 114 3.93 52.71 -77.91
N TYR A 115 3.39 53.49 -78.86
CA TYR A 115 2.38 53.00 -79.80
C TYR A 115 3.01 52.26 -81.00
N GLY A 116 2.35 51.20 -81.48
CA GLY A 116 2.88 50.34 -82.54
C GLY A 116 3.12 51.04 -83.89
N HIS A 117 2.33 52.07 -84.23
CA HIS A 117 2.53 52.84 -85.46
C HIS A 117 3.75 53.76 -85.38
N ASP A 118 4.04 54.32 -84.21
CA ASP A 118 5.24 55.12 -83.94
C ASP A 118 6.50 54.23 -83.91
N PHE A 119 6.33 52.99 -83.44
CA PHE A 119 7.38 51.98 -83.35
C PHE A 119 7.91 51.54 -84.74
N ASN A 120 7.04 51.42 -85.73
CA ASN A 120 7.40 51.04 -87.11
C ASN A 120 7.85 52.24 -87.98
N SER A 121 7.41 53.45 -87.66
CA SER A 121 7.71 54.67 -88.44
C SER A 121 8.98 55.40 -87.99
N ALA A 122 9.43 55.21 -86.75
CA ALA A 122 10.61 55.87 -86.20
C ALA A 122 11.96 55.43 -86.82
N VAL A 123 12.03 54.30 -87.54
CA VAL A 123 13.29 53.77 -88.05
C VAL A 123 13.17 53.33 -89.51
N GLN A 124 13.79 54.08 -90.43
CA GLN A 124 13.88 53.74 -91.86
C GLN A 124 15.34 53.43 -92.24
N GLY A 125 15.56 52.51 -93.18
CA GLY A 125 16.91 52.10 -93.62
C GLY A 125 17.57 51.02 -92.74
N THR A 126 18.90 50.91 -92.80
CA THR A 126 19.69 49.87 -92.10
C THR A 126 19.63 49.96 -90.57
N GLU A 127 19.34 51.14 -90.01
CA GLU A 127 19.09 51.38 -88.59
C GLU A 127 17.89 50.56 -88.03
N ASN A 128 16.96 50.15 -88.90
CA ASN A 128 15.77 49.36 -88.52
C ASN A 128 16.15 47.95 -88.05
N ILE A 129 17.20 47.38 -88.66
CA ILE A 129 17.65 46.02 -88.32
C ILE A 129 18.30 46.01 -86.93
N GLU A 130 19.21 46.94 -86.65
CA GLU A 130 19.88 47.05 -85.34
C GLU A 130 18.88 47.31 -84.21
N PHE A 131 17.93 48.23 -84.42
CA PHE A 131 16.86 48.50 -83.48
C PHE A 131 16.01 47.25 -83.19
N ARG A 132 15.56 46.55 -84.24
CA ARG A 132 14.78 45.31 -84.09
C ARG A 132 15.57 44.26 -83.31
N VAL A 133 16.85 44.04 -83.63
CA VAL A 133 17.71 43.07 -82.93
C VAL A 133 17.80 43.39 -81.44
N LEU A 134 18.06 44.65 -81.07
CA LEU A 134 18.11 45.07 -79.67
C LEU A 134 16.76 44.87 -78.95
N MET A 135 15.64 45.14 -79.62
CA MET A 135 14.31 44.89 -79.08
C MET A 135 14.05 43.39 -78.83
N TYR A 136 14.34 42.53 -79.82
CA TYR A 136 14.22 41.08 -79.67
C TYR A 136 15.13 40.54 -78.55
N GLU A 137 16.38 41.03 -78.44
CA GLU A 137 17.30 40.66 -77.36
C GLU A 137 16.70 41.00 -75.99
N ARG A 138 16.18 42.22 -75.82
CA ARG A 138 15.61 42.64 -74.54
C ARG A 138 14.32 41.91 -74.18
N TYR A 139 13.47 41.61 -75.15
CA TYR A 139 12.29 40.77 -74.92
C TYR A 139 12.67 39.34 -74.50
N ALA A 140 13.64 38.73 -75.19
CA ALA A 140 14.09 37.39 -74.86
C ALA A 140 14.59 37.30 -73.42
N ILE A 141 15.36 38.29 -72.95
CA ILE A 141 15.83 38.37 -71.55
C ILE A 141 14.66 38.49 -70.58
N SER A 142 13.71 39.40 -70.85
CA SER A 142 12.54 39.62 -69.98
C SER A 142 11.67 38.36 -69.85
N LEU A 143 11.33 37.72 -70.98
CA LEU A 143 10.53 36.50 -71.01
C LEU A 143 11.26 35.33 -70.35
N THR A 144 12.58 35.18 -70.57
CA THR A 144 13.38 34.14 -69.92
C THR A 144 13.41 34.30 -68.40
N SER A 145 13.50 35.54 -67.90
CA SER A 145 13.44 35.81 -66.46
C SER A 145 12.07 35.44 -65.87
N LYS A 146 10.98 35.83 -66.53
CA LYS A 146 9.60 35.49 -66.11
C LYS A 146 9.39 33.96 -66.13
N LEU A 147 9.86 33.27 -67.17
CA LEU A 147 9.77 31.80 -67.28
C LEU A 147 10.55 31.09 -66.17
N ARG A 148 11.74 31.58 -65.82
CA ARG A 148 12.54 31.01 -64.72
C ARG A 148 11.83 31.12 -63.38
N GLU A 149 11.16 32.25 -63.12
CA GLU A 149 10.39 32.45 -61.88
C GLU A 149 9.17 31.51 -61.84
N THR A 150 8.45 31.37 -62.95
CA THR A 150 7.30 30.44 -63.05
C THR A 150 7.74 28.99 -62.84
N ASN A 151 8.83 28.55 -63.48
CA ASN A 151 9.37 27.21 -63.30
C ASN A 151 9.82 26.94 -61.85
N HIS A 152 10.39 27.95 -61.18
CA HIS A 152 10.76 27.82 -59.77
C HIS A 152 9.53 27.64 -58.87
N LYS A 153 8.46 28.43 -59.08
CA LYS A 153 7.20 28.28 -58.34
C LYS A 153 6.57 26.91 -58.57
N ALA A 154 6.54 26.43 -59.81
CA ALA A 154 6.02 25.10 -60.14
C ALA A 154 6.78 23.99 -59.41
N LYS A 155 8.12 24.06 -59.35
CA LYS A 155 8.94 23.09 -58.63
C LYS A 155 8.64 23.06 -57.13
N VAL A 156 8.47 24.22 -56.50
CA VAL A 156 8.12 24.30 -55.07
C VAL A 156 6.74 23.69 -54.80
N VAL A 157 5.75 23.95 -55.66
CA VAL A 157 4.41 23.35 -55.53
C VAL A 157 4.47 21.83 -55.67
N GLU A 158 5.24 21.31 -56.62
CA GLU A 158 5.43 19.87 -56.81
C GLU A 158 6.09 19.22 -55.58
N GLU A 159 7.12 19.85 -55.02
CA GLU A 159 7.79 19.39 -53.80
C GLU A 159 6.83 19.36 -52.60
N VAL A 160 6.01 20.40 -52.42
CA VAL A 160 5.01 20.48 -51.35
C VAL A 160 3.93 19.41 -51.53
N ASN A 161 3.41 19.23 -52.74
CA ASN A 161 2.39 18.23 -53.02
C ASN A 161 2.90 16.81 -52.75
N ARG A 162 4.16 16.51 -53.13
CA ARG A 162 4.77 15.22 -52.81
C ARG A 162 4.89 15.01 -51.30
N ALA A 163 5.36 16.01 -50.56
CA ALA A 163 5.47 15.93 -49.11
C ALA A 163 4.10 15.76 -48.43
N LEU A 164 3.06 16.41 -48.96
CA LEU A 164 1.69 16.29 -48.48
C LEU A 164 1.16 14.87 -48.66
N GLU A 165 1.38 14.25 -49.83
CA GLU A 165 0.93 12.89 -50.10
C GLU A 165 1.66 11.86 -49.21
N GLU A 166 2.97 12.06 -48.98
CA GLU A 166 3.72 11.25 -48.01
C GLU A 166 3.16 11.37 -46.59
N ALA A 167 2.84 12.59 -46.13
CA ALA A 167 2.27 12.82 -44.81
C ALA A 167 0.88 12.18 -44.67
N LYS A 168 0.04 12.28 -45.71
CA LYS A 168 -1.29 11.65 -45.76
C LYS A 168 -1.20 10.14 -45.65
N ASN A 169 -0.33 9.50 -46.44
CA ASN A 169 -0.12 8.05 -46.40
C ASN A 169 0.39 7.58 -45.02
N ARG A 170 1.26 8.37 -44.37
CA ARG A 170 1.70 8.09 -42.99
C ARG A 170 0.53 8.16 -42.01
N LEU A 171 -0.31 9.18 -42.13
CA LEU A 171 -1.46 9.37 -41.25
C LEU A 171 -2.48 8.23 -41.39
N GLU A 172 -2.78 7.80 -42.62
CA GLU A 172 -3.68 6.67 -42.89
C GLU A 172 -3.15 5.38 -42.25
N ASN A 173 -1.85 5.09 -42.43
CA ASN A 173 -1.23 3.91 -41.81
C ASN A 173 -1.30 3.93 -40.28
N VAL A 174 -1.01 5.08 -39.65
CA VAL A 174 -1.09 5.24 -38.19
C VAL A 174 -2.54 5.07 -37.72
N ASN A 175 -3.51 5.61 -38.45
CA ASN A 175 -4.92 5.51 -38.08
C ASN A 175 -5.42 4.07 -38.14
N SER A 176 -5.08 3.30 -39.19
CA SER A 176 -5.44 1.88 -39.27
C SER A 176 -4.82 1.05 -38.14
N GLN A 177 -3.57 1.33 -37.75
CA GLN A 177 -2.94 0.66 -36.60
C GLN A 177 -3.63 1.01 -35.27
N LEU A 178 -4.03 2.27 -35.10
CA LEU A 178 -4.78 2.72 -33.93
C LEU A 178 -6.14 2.01 -33.83
N GLU A 179 -6.87 1.88 -34.93
CA GLU A 179 -8.16 1.19 -34.96
C GLU A 179 -8.06 -0.27 -34.51
N ILE A 180 -7.06 -1.01 -35.00
CA ILE A 180 -6.79 -2.40 -34.56
C ILE A 180 -6.50 -2.43 -33.05
N LYS A 181 -5.61 -1.55 -32.58
CA LYS A 181 -5.22 -1.50 -31.16
C LYS A 181 -6.39 -1.14 -30.23
N VAL A 182 -7.27 -0.24 -30.68
CA VAL A 182 -8.49 0.14 -29.95
C VAL A 182 -9.45 -1.04 -29.89
N ALA A 183 -9.65 -1.77 -30.99
CA ALA A 183 -10.51 -2.96 -31.01
C ALA A 183 -10.02 -4.05 -30.04
N ASP A 184 -8.72 -4.35 -30.07
CA ASP A 184 -8.10 -5.35 -29.18
C ASP A 184 -8.23 -4.95 -27.71
N ARG A 185 -7.94 -3.69 -27.39
CA ARG A 185 -8.03 -3.20 -26.00
C ARG A 185 -9.47 -3.14 -25.50
N THR A 186 -10.43 -2.86 -26.38
CA THR A 186 -11.85 -2.91 -26.07
C THR A 186 -12.30 -4.34 -25.75
N LYS A 187 -11.80 -5.33 -26.49
CA LYS A 187 -12.08 -6.75 -26.23
C LYS A 187 -11.51 -7.20 -24.88
N ASP A 188 -10.25 -6.87 -24.58
CA ASP A 188 -9.61 -7.18 -23.30
C ASP A 188 -10.35 -6.55 -22.11
N LEU A 189 -10.75 -5.28 -22.23
CA LEU A 189 -11.54 -4.59 -21.20
C LEU A 189 -12.89 -5.25 -20.96
N LYS A 190 -13.60 -5.67 -22.04
CA LYS A 190 -14.86 -6.40 -21.89
C LYS A 190 -14.69 -7.72 -21.14
N GLN A 191 -13.63 -8.47 -21.45
CA GLN A 191 -13.34 -9.73 -20.76
C GLN A 191 -13.05 -9.49 -19.27
N LYS A 192 -12.17 -8.53 -18.95
CA LYS A 192 -11.86 -8.18 -17.56
C LYS A 192 -13.09 -7.74 -16.77
N THR A 193 -14.00 -6.99 -17.39
CA THR A 193 -15.26 -6.60 -16.75
C THR A 193 -16.14 -7.82 -16.44
N LEU A 194 -16.26 -8.79 -17.35
CA LEU A 194 -17.00 -10.02 -17.11
C LEU A 194 -16.40 -10.84 -15.96
N ASP A 195 -15.08 -11.02 -15.95
CA ASP A 195 -14.37 -11.76 -14.90
C ASP A 195 -14.54 -11.07 -13.53
N LEU A 196 -14.49 -9.73 -13.51
CA LEU A 196 -14.70 -8.95 -12.30
C LEU A 196 -16.14 -9.08 -11.77
N MET A 197 -17.14 -9.06 -12.65
CA MET A 197 -18.55 -9.26 -12.26
C MET A 197 -18.78 -10.65 -11.67
N ALA A 198 -18.19 -11.70 -12.26
CA ALA A 198 -18.28 -13.06 -11.73
C ALA A 198 -17.61 -13.18 -10.34
N SER A 199 -16.46 -12.53 -10.15
CA SER A 199 -15.78 -12.47 -8.86
C SER A 199 -16.60 -11.73 -7.80
N HIS A 200 -17.21 -10.60 -8.17
CA HIS A 200 -18.07 -9.82 -7.28
C HIS A 200 -19.29 -10.62 -6.81
N GLN A 201 -19.97 -11.32 -7.73
CA GLN A 201 -21.09 -12.19 -7.39
C GLN A 201 -20.69 -13.33 -6.44
N LYS A 202 -19.48 -13.89 -6.62
CA LYS A 202 -18.92 -14.92 -5.72
C LYS A 202 -18.59 -14.35 -4.33
N LEU A 203 -18.18 -13.09 -4.25
CA LEU A 203 -17.95 -12.40 -2.98
C LEU A 203 -19.26 -12.09 -2.26
N GLU A 204 -20.28 -11.63 -2.98
CA GLU A 204 -21.61 -11.37 -2.40
C GLU A 204 -22.24 -12.63 -1.82
N THR A 205 -22.17 -13.75 -2.54
CA THR A 205 -22.65 -15.06 -2.04
C THR A 205 -21.90 -15.50 -0.79
N LYS A 206 -20.57 -15.41 -0.76
CA LYS A 206 -19.79 -15.67 0.46
C LYS A 206 -20.12 -14.74 1.62
N ASN A 207 -20.36 -13.46 1.35
CA ASN A 207 -20.77 -12.52 2.40
C ASN A 207 -22.14 -12.87 2.97
N ALA A 208 -23.09 -13.29 2.14
CA ALA A 208 -24.39 -13.76 2.62
C ALA A 208 -24.26 -15.02 3.49
N GLU A 209 -23.42 -15.99 3.09
CA GLU A 209 -23.11 -17.18 3.90
C GLU A 209 -22.48 -16.81 5.24
N LEU A 210 -21.51 -15.87 5.25
CA LEU A 210 -20.87 -15.38 6.47
C LEU A 210 -21.86 -14.67 7.40
N LEU A 211 -22.76 -13.83 6.87
CA LEU A 211 -23.79 -13.16 7.66
C LEU A 211 -24.77 -14.16 8.29
N ALA A 212 -25.19 -15.17 7.54
CA ALA A 212 -26.02 -16.26 8.06
C ALA A 212 -25.28 -17.06 9.15
N GLY A 213 -23.99 -17.34 8.93
CA GLY A 213 -23.12 -17.96 9.93
C GLY A 213 -22.98 -17.13 11.20
N HIS A 214 -22.84 -15.80 11.08
CA HIS A 214 -22.75 -14.88 12.20
C HIS A 214 -24.06 -14.82 13.00
N ALA A 215 -25.21 -14.77 12.33
CA ALA A 215 -26.52 -14.80 12.99
C ALA A 215 -26.69 -16.09 13.80
N LYS A 216 -26.36 -17.24 13.20
CA LYS A 216 -26.41 -18.53 13.89
C LYS A 216 -25.44 -18.61 15.06
N MET A 217 -24.23 -18.06 14.92
CA MET A 217 -23.27 -17.97 16.01
C MET A 217 -23.82 -17.11 17.16
N SER A 218 -24.47 -15.99 16.84
CA SER A 218 -25.09 -15.11 17.84
C SER A 218 -26.20 -15.83 18.61
N GLU A 219 -27.02 -16.66 17.95
CA GLU A 219 -28.03 -17.50 18.61
C GLU A 219 -27.38 -18.55 19.53
N ILE A 220 -26.30 -19.19 19.08
CA ILE A 220 -25.55 -20.17 19.89
C ILE A 220 -24.96 -19.50 21.13
N LEU A 221 -24.36 -18.31 20.99
CA LEU A 221 -23.79 -17.55 22.11
C LEU A 221 -24.87 -17.16 23.12
N ALA A 222 -26.04 -16.69 22.66
CA ALA A 222 -27.16 -16.37 23.54
C ALA A 222 -27.69 -17.62 24.28
N ALA A 223 -27.76 -18.77 23.60
CA ALA A 223 -28.14 -20.03 24.23
C ALA A 223 -27.09 -20.50 25.26
N GLN A 224 -25.79 -20.31 24.95
CA GLN A 224 -24.70 -20.58 25.88
C GLN A 224 -24.82 -19.73 27.15
N GLU A 225 -25.08 -18.42 27.05
CA GLU A 225 -25.27 -17.55 28.22
C GLU A 225 -26.39 -18.05 29.16
N VAL A 226 -27.52 -18.50 28.61
CA VAL A 226 -28.62 -19.06 29.41
C VAL A 226 -28.21 -20.35 30.12
N ILE A 227 -27.47 -21.23 29.45
CA ILE A 227 -26.97 -22.48 30.05
C ILE A 227 -25.97 -22.15 31.16
N PHE A 228 -25.06 -21.22 30.90
CA PHE A 228 -24.04 -20.78 31.82
C PHE A 228 -24.63 -20.18 33.10
N HIS A 229 -25.64 -19.31 32.98
CA HIS A 229 -26.33 -18.77 34.15
C HIS A 229 -27.03 -19.88 34.96
N LYS A 230 -27.58 -20.92 34.32
CA LYS A 230 -28.17 -22.06 35.02
C LYS A 230 -27.12 -22.90 35.76
N LEU A 231 -25.93 -23.07 35.18
CA LEU A 231 -24.83 -23.81 35.82
C LEU A 231 -24.30 -23.06 37.04
N GLU A 232 -24.13 -21.74 36.94
CA GLU A 232 -23.70 -20.90 38.06
C GLU A 232 -24.71 -20.94 39.22
N ASN A 233 -26.01 -20.84 38.92
CA ASN A 233 -27.07 -20.96 39.93
C ASN A 233 -27.09 -22.36 40.57
N LEU A 234 -26.86 -23.42 39.79
CA LEU A 234 -26.80 -24.78 40.31
C LEU A 234 -25.65 -24.94 41.32
N GLU A 235 -24.47 -24.42 41.00
CA GLU A 235 -23.31 -24.47 41.90
C GLU A 235 -23.55 -23.64 43.17
N LYS A 236 -23.91 -22.37 43.00
CA LYS A 236 -23.99 -21.40 44.10
C LYS A 236 -25.18 -21.63 45.02
N ASP A 237 -26.36 -21.87 44.44
CA ASP A 237 -27.61 -21.90 45.21
C ASP A 237 -28.01 -23.32 45.62
N GLN A 238 -27.45 -24.37 45.02
CA GLN A 238 -27.81 -25.76 45.35
C GLN A 238 -26.64 -26.60 45.87
N LEU A 239 -25.52 -26.68 45.15
CA LEU A 239 -24.43 -27.58 45.53
C LEU A 239 -23.70 -27.12 46.80
N ILE A 240 -23.35 -25.84 46.91
CA ILE A 240 -22.66 -25.30 48.11
C ILE A 240 -23.54 -25.45 49.38
N PRO A 241 -24.82 -25.04 49.39
CA PRO A 241 -25.67 -25.22 50.57
C PRO A 241 -25.92 -26.69 50.94
N LEU A 242 -25.99 -27.58 49.94
CA LEU A 242 -26.13 -29.02 50.15
C LEU A 242 -24.87 -29.60 50.82
N GLU A 243 -23.69 -29.22 50.34
CA GLU A 243 -22.40 -29.63 50.91
C GLU A 243 -22.29 -29.20 52.38
N ASP A 244 -22.60 -27.94 52.68
CA ASP A 244 -22.57 -27.40 54.05
C ASP A 244 -23.57 -28.12 54.96
N SER A 245 -24.77 -28.42 54.45
CA SER A 245 -25.79 -29.17 55.19
C SER A 245 -25.34 -30.59 55.51
N LEU A 246 -24.69 -31.27 54.55
CA LEU A 246 -24.16 -32.63 54.72
C LEU A 246 -22.98 -32.64 55.70
N LYS A 247 -22.06 -31.67 55.62
CA LYS A 247 -20.95 -31.50 56.59
C LYS A 247 -21.47 -31.24 58.00
N ASN A 248 -22.52 -30.46 58.14
CA ASN A 248 -23.16 -30.21 59.44
C ASN A 248 -23.86 -31.45 60.01
N LEU A 249 -24.46 -32.30 59.16
CA LEU A 249 -25.04 -33.58 59.58
C LEU A 249 -23.98 -34.55 60.13
N ILE A 250 -22.80 -34.64 59.50
CA ILE A 250 -21.67 -35.45 60.02
C ILE A 250 -21.22 -34.92 61.38
N LYS A 251 -21.09 -33.59 61.54
CA LYS A 251 -20.70 -33.00 62.84
C LYS A 251 -21.72 -33.24 63.95
N ALA A 252 -23.01 -33.39 63.60
CA ALA A 252 -24.10 -33.48 64.57
C ALA A 252 -24.45 -34.91 65.02
N GLN A 253 -24.05 -35.97 64.29
CA GLN A 253 -24.43 -37.36 64.61
C GLN A 253 -23.24 -38.33 64.65
N LYS A 254 -23.13 -39.11 65.74
CA LYS A 254 -22.16 -40.20 65.95
C LYS A 254 -22.78 -41.57 65.64
N LYS A 255 -23.18 -41.84 64.39
CA LYS A 255 -23.67 -43.16 63.96
C LYS A 255 -23.00 -43.60 62.66
N ASP A 256 -22.24 -44.69 62.74
CA ASP A 256 -21.37 -45.21 61.67
C ASP A 256 -22.10 -45.50 60.34
N GLU A 257 -23.35 -45.97 60.39
CA GLU A 257 -24.13 -46.30 59.17
C GLU A 257 -24.58 -45.06 58.38
N LEU A 258 -24.94 -43.96 59.06
CA LEU A 258 -25.38 -42.74 58.38
C LEU A 258 -24.19 -41.98 57.80
N GLU A 259 -23.04 -42.07 58.47
CA GLU A 259 -21.80 -41.41 58.06
C GLU A 259 -21.28 -41.97 56.73
N PHE A 260 -21.40 -43.28 56.48
CA PHE A 260 -21.03 -43.88 55.20
C PHE A 260 -21.86 -43.33 54.01
N GLU A 261 -23.18 -43.26 54.17
CA GLU A 261 -24.08 -42.76 53.13
C GLU A 261 -23.90 -41.25 52.88
N VAL A 262 -23.73 -40.46 53.94
CA VAL A 262 -23.46 -39.02 53.82
C VAL A 262 -22.10 -38.77 53.15
N ASN A 263 -21.08 -39.56 53.48
CA ASN A 263 -19.77 -39.48 52.82
C ASN A 263 -19.83 -39.89 51.35
N ARG A 264 -20.66 -40.87 50.98
CA ARG A 264 -20.87 -41.23 49.56
C ARG A 264 -21.49 -40.07 48.78
N VAL A 265 -22.52 -39.43 49.32
CA VAL A 265 -23.18 -38.28 48.68
C VAL A 265 -22.23 -37.08 48.62
N LEU A 266 -21.48 -36.81 49.69
CA LEU A 266 -20.44 -35.77 49.69
C LEU A 266 -19.39 -36.01 48.60
N LYS A 267 -18.97 -37.26 48.40
CA LYS A 267 -18.07 -37.60 47.30
C LYS A 267 -18.70 -37.29 45.94
N SER A 268 -19.95 -37.70 45.70
CA SER A 268 -20.65 -37.36 44.46
C SER A 268 -20.79 -35.84 44.24
N VAL A 269 -21.09 -35.07 45.30
CA VAL A 269 -21.18 -33.61 45.23
C VAL A 269 -19.82 -32.99 44.93
N HIS A 270 -18.76 -33.50 45.56
CA HIS A 270 -17.39 -33.07 45.32
C HIS A 270 -16.93 -33.37 43.89
N ASP A 271 -17.19 -34.59 43.40
CA ASP A 271 -16.93 -34.97 42.02
C ASP A 271 -17.69 -34.04 41.06
N LEU A 272 -18.95 -33.72 41.33
CA LEU A 272 -19.74 -32.83 40.48
C LEU A 272 -19.20 -31.39 40.46
N LYS A 273 -18.79 -30.85 41.62
CA LYS A 273 -18.15 -29.53 41.71
C LYS A 273 -16.82 -29.50 40.96
N HIS A 274 -15.99 -30.52 41.11
CA HIS A 274 -14.70 -30.63 40.41
C HIS A 274 -14.85 -30.51 38.88
N HIS A 275 -15.96 -31.00 38.31
CA HIS A 275 -16.23 -30.89 36.88
C HIS A 275 -16.91 -29.57 36.48
N LEU A 276 -17.66 -28.92 37.39
CA LEU A 276 -18.38 -27.68 37.11
C LEU A 276 -17.52 -26.42 37.32
N GLU A 277 -16.66 -26.44 38.33
CA GLU A 277 -15.82 -25.30 38.73
C GLU A 277 -14.98 -24.72 37.56
N PRO A 278 -14.34 -25.53 36.69
CA PRO A 278 -13.61 -25.00 35.54
C PRO A 278 -14.52 -24.27 34.54
N ILE A 279 -15.77 -24.72 34.40
CA ILE A 279 -16.74 -24.13 33.48
C ILE A 279 -17.23 -22.78 34.04
N VAL A 280 -17.62 -22.76 35.32
CA VAL A 280 -18.10 -21.55 36.00
C VAL A 280 -16.99 -20.48 36.07
N ASN A 281 -15.78 -20.85 36.45
CA ASN A 281 -14.64 -19.92 36.48
C ASN A 281 -14.37 -19.28 35.10
N ARG A 282 -14.48 -20.06 34.02
CA ARG A 282 -14.27 -19.55 32.65
C ARG A 282 -15.40 -18.62 32.19
N ILE A 283 -16.64 -18.86 32.62
CA ILE A 283 -17.79 -17.97 32.37
C ILE A 283 -17.62 -16.66 33.11
N SER A 284 -17.35 -16.71 34.41
CA SER A 284 -17.14 -15.51 35.23
C SER A 284 -15.96 -14.70 34.69
N ALA A 285 -14.89 -15.35 34.23
CA ALA A 285 -13.77 -14.66 33.59
C ALA A 285 -14.16 -13.95 32.28
N ALA A 286 -15.02 -14.55 31.44
CA ALA A 286 -15.53 -13.91 30.23
C ALA A 286 -16.49 -12.75 30.54
N GLN A 287 -17.36 -12.87 31.55
CA GLN A 287 -18.22 -11.79 32.02
C GLN A 287 -17.42 -10.63 32.62
N ASN A 288 -16.33 -10.92 33.35
CA ASN A 288 -15.44 -9.90 33.91
C ASN A 288 -14.73 -9.07 32.85
N MET A 289 -14.61 -9.57 31.60
CA MET A 289 -14.12 -8.77 30.47
C MET A 289 -15.11 -7.70 30.02
N ILE A 290 -16.42 -7.96 30.18
CA ILE A 290 -17.47 -7.03 29.78
C ILE A 290 -17.35 -5.77 30.64
N SER A 291 -17.22 -4.61 30.01
CA SER A 291 -17.00 -3.29 30.65
C SER A 291 -15.57 -2.96 31.05
N GLN A 292 -14.57 -3.79 30.73
CA GLN A 292 -13.17 -3.41 30.91
C GLN A 292 -12.81 -2.31 29.90
N LYS A 293 -12.14 -1.28 30.40
CA LYS A 293 -11.58 -0.20 29.58
C LYS A 293 -10.12 -0.50 29.32
N VAL A 294 -9.78 -0.73 28.05
CA VAL A 294 -8.44 -1.10 27.61
C VAL A 294 -7.88 0.01 26.74
N LEU A 295 -6.69 0.52 27.09
CA LEU A 295 -5.92 1.40 26.24
C LEU A 295 -4.83 0.59 25.53
N LEU A 296 -4.80 0.63 24.20
CA LEU A 296 -3.70 0.10 23.41
C LEU A 296 -2.84 1.26 22.88
N ALA A 297 -1.60 1.34 23.34
CA ALA A 297 -0.59 2.24 22.80
C ALA A 297 0.29 1.48 21.82
N ASP A 298 -0.01 1.60 20.52
CA ASP A 298 0.72 0.91 19.45
C ASP A 298 0.69 1.78 18.17
N PRO A 299 1.85 2.18 17.61
CA PRO A 299 1.89 2.99 16.40
C PRO A 299 1.57 2.20 15.12
N GLU A 300 1.66 0.87 15.13
CA GLU A 300 1.53 0.04 13.95
C GLU A 300 0.06 -0.27 13.61
N LYS A 301 -0.44 0.30 12.50
CA LYS A 301 -1.83 0.10 12.04
C LYS A 301 -2.25 -1.37 11.91
N LYS A 302 -1.33 -2.27 11.51
CA LYS A 302 -1.61 -3.70 11.39
C LYS A 302 -1.97 -4.31 12.75
N GLN A 303 -1.19 -3.98 13.79
CA GLN A 303 -1.43 -4.46 15.16
C GLN A 303 -2.70 -3.86 15.75
N GLN A 304 -2.95 -2.57 15.50
CA GLN A 304 -4.20 -1.92 15.90
C GLN A 304 -5.43 -2.64 15.33
N VAL A 305 -5.40 -3.03 14.05
CA VAL A 305 -6.49 -3.81 13.43
C VAL A 305 -6.62 -5.19 14.07
N ILE A 306 -5.51 -5.86 14.37
CA ILE A 306 -5.53 -7.18 15.03
C ILE A 306 -6.11 -7.08 16.45
N ALA A 307 -5.73 -6.08 17.23
CA ALA A 307 -6.29 -5.84 18.56
C ALA A 307 -7.79 -5.50 18.51
N LYS A 308 -8.22 -4.73 17.49
CA LYS A 308 -9.65 -4.53 17.22
C LYS A 308 -10.35 -5.85 16.93
N MET A 309 -9.79 -6.69 16.04
CA MET A 309 -10.37 -8.02 15.78
C MET A 309 -10.49 -8.87 17.05
N ALA A 310 -9.49 -8.78 17.94
CA ALA A 310 -9.46 -9.57 19.16
C ALA A 310 -10.55 -9.13 20.14
N LEU A 311 -10.62 -7.83 20.43
CA LEU A 311 -11.43 -7.33 21.55
C LEU A 311 -12.79 -6.77 21.12
N MET A 312 -12.96 -6.32 19.87
CA MET A 312 -14.22 -5.75 19.40
C MET A 312 -15.30 -6.84 19.29
N GLY A 313 -16.40 -6.68 20.03
CA GLY A 313 -17.46 -7.68 20.16
C GLY A 313 -17.42 -8.49 21.47
N THR A 314 -16.37 -8.32 22.28
CA THR A 314 -16.25 -8.98 23.61
C THR A 314 -16.87 -8.16 24.75
N GLY A 315 -17.35 -6.94 24.47
CA GLY A 315 -17.83 -5.99 25.48
C GLY A 315 -16.75 -5.12 26.11
N VAL A 316 -15.49 -5.26 25.69
CA VAL A 316 -14.36 -4.39 26.08
C VAL A 316 -14.44 -3.03 25.37
N GLU A 317 -14.29 -1.93 26.12
CA GLU A 317 -14.10 -0.59 25.56
C GLU A 317 -12.61 -0.43 25.20
N LEU A 318 -12.28 -0.62 23.92
CA LEU A 318 -10.91 -0.49 23.41
C LEU A 318 -10.68 0.89 22.80
N ASP A 319 -9.78 1.65 23.42
CA ASP A 319 -9.21 2.87 22.87
C ASP A 319 -7.79 2.62 22.36
N ILE A 320 -7.39 3.30 21.28
CA ILE A 320 -6.10 3.09 20.62
C ILE A 320 -5.40 4.43 20.39
N VAL A 321 -4.13 4.49 20.73
CA VAL A 321 -3.27 5.65 20.51
C VAL A 321 -2.03 5.28 19.71
N ALA A 322 -1.63 6.15 18.79
CA ALA A 322 -0.47 5.92 17.92
C ALA A 322 0.75 6.76 18.34
N SER A 323 0.58 7.72 19.25
CA SER A 323 1.67 8.55 19.77
C SER A 323 1.59 8.78 21.28
N LYS A 324 2.71 9.21 21.86
CA LYS A 324 2.80 9.57 23.28
C LYS A 324 1.86 10.73 23.63
N GLU A 325 1.77 11.75 22.78
CA GLU A 325 0.94 12.94 23.02
C GLU A 325 -0.55 12.58 23.05
N GLU A 326 -0.99 11.74 22.10
CA GLU A 326 -2.36 11.22 22.07
C GLU A 326 -2.66 10.39 23.33
N GLY A 327 -1.74 9.50 23.72
CA GLY A 327 -1.82 8.70 24.93
C GLY A 327 -2.00 9.55 26.19
N LEU A 328 -1.14 10.55 26.39
CA LEU A 328 -1.21 11.44 27.55
C LEU A 328 -2.50 12.25 27.61
N LYS A 329 -3.02 12.68 26.45
CA LYS A 329 -4.30 13.38 26.40
C LYS A 329 -5.44 12.45 26.83
N MET A 330 -5.48 11.23 26.29
CA MET A 330 -6.53 10.26 26.62
C MET A 330 -6.49 9.81 28.08
N LEU A 331 -5.30 9.62 28.65
CA LEU A 331 -5.13 9.24 30.07
C LEU A 331 -5.54 10.35 31.05
N LYS A 332 -5.60 11.61 30.61
CA LYS A 332 -6.15 12.72 31.41
C LYS A 332 -7.66 12.81 31.35
N GLU A 333 -8.27 12.32 30.27
CA GLU A 333 -9.71 12.42 30.01
C GLU A 333 -10.48 11.18 30.47
N LYS A 334 -9.84 10.00 30.42
CA LYS A 334 -10.44 8.69 30.72
C LYS A 334 -9.53 7.86 31.63
N SER A 335 -10.14 6.99 32.42
CA SER A 335 -9.45 5.95 33.19
C SER A 335 -9.56 4.59 32.50
N TYR A 336 -8.51 3.78 32.62
CA TYR A 336 -8.42 2.45 32.01
C TYR A 336 -8.12 1.39 33.06
N ASN A 337 -8.65 0.19 32.89
CA ASN A 337 -8.37 -0.95 33.75
C ASN A 337 -7.06 -1.64 33.33
N ILE A 338 -6.82 -1.73 32.03
CA ILE A 338 -5.66 -2.40 31.43
C ILE A 338 -5.03 -1.46 30.40
N ILE A 339 -3.70 -1.34 30.44
CA ILE A 339 -2.93 -0.53 29.49
C ILE A 339 -1.91 -1.45 28.81
N LEU A 340 -2.10 -1.65 27.51
CA LEU A 340 -1.22 -2.43 26.64
C LEU A 340 -0.26 -1.48 25.92
N VAL A 341 1.04 -1.67 26.08
CA VAL A 341 2.06 -0.75 25.55
C VAL A 341 3.04 -1.51 24.66
N ASP A 342 3.14 -1.08 23.40
CA ASP A 342 4.19 -1.52 22.48
C ASP A 342 5.55 -0.92 22.86
N LEU A 343 6.62 -1.61 22.50
CA LEU A 343 8.00 -1.16 22.72
C LEU A 343 8.26 0.27 22.22
N SER A 344 7.74 0.62 21.04
CA SER A 344 7.94 1.93 20.42
C SER A 344 7.36 3.07 21.25
N LEU A 345 6.38 2.78 22.12
CA LEU A 345 5.71 3.74 22.99
C LEU A 345 5.99 3.48 24.47
N ILE A 346 7.08 2.77 24.80
CA ILE A 346 7.46 2.47 26.19
C ILE A 346 7.61 3.74 27.04
N ASN A 347 8.05 4.86 26.45
CA ASN A 347 8.18 6.17 27.11
C ASN A 347 6.83 6.81 27.50
N LEU A 348 5.70 6.25 27.07
CA LEU A 348 4.37 6.62 27.57
C LEU A 348 4.09 5.96 28.93
N ALA A 349 4.70 4.81 29.22
CA ALA A 349 4.36 3.98 30.37
C ALA A 349 4.62 4.67 31.72
N GLU A 350 5.75 5.38 31.88
CA GLU A 350 6.06 6.14 33.10
C GLU A 350 4.98 7.17 33.41
N ALA A 351 4.65 8.00 32.42
CA ALA A 351 3.64 9.03 32.59
C ALA A 351 2.21 8.44 32.72
N ALA A 352 1.97 7.28 32.11
CA ALA A 352 0.72 6.55 32.29
C ALA A 352 0.59 5.95 33.69
N PHE A 353 1.68 5.45 34.27
CA PHE A 353 1.73 4.94 35.62
C PHE A 353 1.42 6.03 36.65
N ASP A 354 1.99 7.23 36.47
CA ASP A 354 1.70 8.39 37.33
C ASP A 354 0.23 8.82 37.26
N LEU A 355 -0.37 8.78 36.07
CA LEU A 355 -1.77 9.18 35.84
C LEU A 355 -2.79 8.11 36.21
N SER A 356 -2.41 6.83 36.17
CA SER A 356 -3.30 5.68 36.35
C SER A 356 -2.60 4.53 37.07
N PRO A 357 -2.21 4.72 38.35
CA PRO A 357 -1.43 3.74 39.10
C PRO A 357 -2.18 2.45 39.41
N HIS A 358 -3.51 2.45 39.29
CA HIS A 358 -4.36 1.27 39.51
C HIS A 358 -4.55 0.41 38.26
N SER A 359 -4.07 0.86 37.10
CA SER A 359 -4.18 0.11 35.85
C SER A 359 -3.19 -1.05 35.81
N LYS A 360 -3.60 -2.16 35.20
CA LYS A 360 -2.73 -3.29 34.93
C LYS A 360 -1.94 -3.03 33.65
N PHE A 361 -0.63 -2.85 33.77
CA PHE A 361 0.26 -2.59 32.64
C PHE A 361 0.75 -3.89 32.01
N VAL A 362 0.76 -3.91 30.68
CA VAL A 362 1.27 -5.02 29.87
C VAL A 362 2.22 -4.50 28.82
N PHE A 363 3.44 -5.02 28.83
CA PHE A 363 4.38 -4.80 27.75
C PHE A 363 4.13 -5.79 26.62
N MET A 364 3.95 -5.27 25.41
CA MET A 364 3.71 -6.08 24.22
C MET A 364 4.89 -5.97 23.25
N THR A 365 5.51 -7.10 22.92
CA THR A 365 6.61 -7.12 21.94
C THR A 365 6.32 -8.10 20.82
N SER A 366 6.71 -7.74 19.61
CA SER A 366 6.80 -8.68 18.47
C SER A 366 8.25 -9.05 18.15
N GLU A 367 9.21 -8.41 18.83
CA GLU A 367 10.64 -8.69 18.71
C GLU A 367 11.06 -9.77 19.71
N PRO A 368 12.13 -10.54 19.42
CA PRO A 368 12.77 -11.39 20.39
C PRO A 368 13.08 -10.62 21.68
N LEU A 369 12.80 -11.24 22.83
CA LEU A 369 12.93 -10.61 24.14
C LEU A 369 14.35 -10.08 24.40
N GLU A 370 15.38 -10.72 23.85
CA GLU A 370 16.77 -10.28 23.89
C GLU A 370 16.98 -8.81 23.49
N ASN A 371 16.21 -8.31 22.52
CA ASN A 371 16.31 -6.92 22.07
C ASN A 371 15.66 -5.93 23.03
N CYS A 372 14.80 -6.40 23.93
CA CYS A 372 13.99 -5.59 24.84
C CYS A 372 14.43 -5.70 26.31
N LEU A 373 15.41 -6.57 26.63
CA LEU A 373 15.80 -6.87 28.01
C LEU A 373 16.27 -5.62 28.77
N ASP A 374 17.15 -4.81 28.18
CA ASP A 374 17.69 -3.61 28.82
C ASP A 374 16.58 -2.63 29.24
N GLN A 375 15.60 -2.44 28.35
CA GLN A 375 14.47 -1.55 28.57
C GLN A 375 13.51 -2.09 29.63
N LEU A 376 13.24 -3.41 29.59
CA LEU A 376 12.39 -4.07 30.58
C LEU A 376 13.00 -4.06 31.98
N GLN A 377 14.31 -4.32 32.11
CA GLN A 377 15.00 -4.26 33.40
C GLN A 377 15.07 -2.84 33.97
N SER A 378 15.15 -1.83 33.10
CA SER A 378 15.16 -0.43 33.52
C SER A 378 13.78 0.07 34.00
N SER A 379 12.70 -0.65 33.68
CA SER A 379 11.32 -0.25 33.95
C SER A 379 10.62 -1.22 34.90
N SER A 380 10.38 -0.82 36.15
CA SER A 380 9.59 -1.59 37.11
C SER A 380 8.08 -1.50 36.89
N ILE A 381 7.63 -0.92 35.77
CA ILE A 381 6.22 -0.57 35.51
C ILE A 381 5.44 -1.72 34.90
N PHE A 382 6.11 -2.69 34.28
CA PHE A 382 5.48 -3.76 33.53
C PHE A 382 5.52 -5.09 34.27
N PRO A 383 4.58 -5.36 35.20
CA PRO A 383 4.47 -6.68 35.84
C PRO A 383 4.10 -7.79 34.85
N ASN A 384 3.55 -7.44 33.68
CA ASN A 384 3.13 -8.38 32.66
C ASN A 384 3.84 -8.15 31.33
N ILE A 385 4.28 -9.23 30.69
CA ILE A 385 4.97 -9.25 29.39
C ILE A 385 4.24 -10.23 28.47
N VAL A 386 3.94 -9.81 27.25
CA VAL A 386 3.23 -10.63 26.25
C VAL A 386 3.92 -10.53 24.89
N SER A 387 4.36 -11.67 24.39
CA SER A 387 4.91 -11.83 23.04
C SER A 387 3.80 -11.94 21.99
N ARG A 388 4.01 -11.31 20.84
CA ARG A 388 3.16 -11.32 19.65
C ARG A 388 3.90 -11.90 18.46
N ASN A 389 3.16 -12.33 17.45
CA ASN A 389 3.72 -12.76 16.18
C ASN A 389 3.09 -11.97 15.04
N MET A 390 3.90 -11.14 14.36
CA MET A 390 3.43 -10.29 13.26
C MET A 390 2.88 -11.07 12.07
N ASN A 391 3.31 -12.31 11.90
CA ASN A 391 2.97 -13.18 10.77
C ASN A 391 1.85 -14.17 11.13
N ASP A 392 1.66 -14.47 12.42
CA ASP A 392 0.55 -15.27 12.92
C ASP A 392 -0.51 -14.39 13.61
N ARG A 393 -1.52 -14.05 12.80
CA ARG A 393 -2.67 -13.28 13.26
C ARG A 393 -3.51 -14.05 14.30
N SER A 394 -3.66 -15.36 14.14
CA SER A 394 -4.50 -16.18 15.03
C SER A 394 -3.87 -16.27 16.42
N PHE A 395 -2.56 -16.50 16.47
CA PHE A 395 -1.78 -16.48 17.71
C PHE A 395 -1.89 -15.13 18.43
N THR A 396 -1.69 -14.02 17.70
CA THR A 396 -1.75 -12.68 18.31
C THR A 396 -3.14 -12.33 18.83
N ILE A 397 -4.21 -12.67 18.10
CA ILE A 397 -5.59 -12.48 18.58
C ILE A 397 -5.82 -13.26 19.88
N LYS A 398 -5.44 -14.54 19.89
CA LYS A 398 -5.61 -15.41 21.06
C LYS A 398 -4.84 -14.88 22.27
N ASN A 399 -3.60 -14.42 22.08
CA ASN A 399 -2.78 -13.89 23.17
C ASN A 399 -3.35 -12.60 23.76
N ILE A 400 -3.80 -11.65 22.93
CA ILE A 400 -4.46 -10.41 23.41
C ILE A 400 -5.71 -10.77 24.21
N MET A 401 -6.53 -11.68 23.69
CA MET A 401 -7.74 -12.14 24.38
C MET A 401 -7.42 -12.77 25.73
N THR A 402 -6.53 -13.78 25.77
CA THR A 402 -6.16 -14.46 27.02
C THR A 402 -5.53 -13.50 28.03
N THR A 403 -4.74 -12.52 27.57
CA THR A 403 -4.17 -11.46 28.43
C THR A 403 -5.26 -10.65 29.10
N VAL A 404 -6.23 -10.15 28.33
CA VAL A 404 -7.33 -9.36 28.88
C VAL A 404 -8.20 -10.23 29.80
N VAL A 405 -8.51 -11.48 29.45
CA VAL A 405 -9.24 -12.43 30.33
C VAL A 405 -8.53 -12.56 31.69
N LYS A 406 -7.23 -12.89 31.66
CA LYS A 406 -6.42 -13.09 32.88
C LYS A 406 -6.43 -11.84 33.76
N LEU A 407 -6.16 -10.68 33.16
CA LEU A 407 -6.06 -9.42 33.89
C LEU A 407 -7.43 -8.84 34.27
N SER A 408 -8.52 -9.25 33.63
CA SER A 408 -9.87 -8.88 34.05
C SER A 408 -10.34 -9.73 35.24
N SER A 409 -9.86 -10.97 35.32
CA SER A 409 -10.06 -11.84 36.48
C SER A 409 -9.03 -11.57 37.58
N THR A 410 -9.27 -12.09 38.79
CA THR A 410 -8.28 -12.14 39.87
C THR A 410 -7.41 -13.39 39.82
N ASP A 411 -7.52 -14.19 38.76
CA ASP A 411 -6.88 -15.51 38.62
C ASP A 411 -6.12 -15.62 37.29
N ILE A 412 -4.81 -15.46 37.37
CA ILE A 412 -3.89 -15.59 36.22
C ILE A 412 -3.54 -17.05 35.87
N PHE A 413 -3.90 -18.02 36.72
CA PHE A 413 -3.44 -19.41 36.62
C PHE A 413 -4.29 -20.28 35.69
N GLY A 414 -3.79 -21.43 35.28
CA GLY A 414 -4.54 -22.44 34.54
C GLY A 414 -4.24 -22.46 33.05
N LEU A 415 -3.76 -23.62 32.59
CA LEU A 415 -3.43 -23.89 31.19
C LEU A 415 -4.66 -23.87 30.26
N GLU A 416 -5.85 -24.15 30.78
CA GLU A 416 -7.09 -24.20 30.00
C GLU A 416 -7.43 -22.85 29.33
N LYS A 417 -6.93 -21.74 29.88
CA LYS A 417 -7.06 -20.39 29.31
C LYS A 417 -6.34 -20.23 27.96
N TYR A 418 -5.46 -21.18 27.62
CA TYR A 418 -4.72 -21.24 26.36
C TYR A 418 -5.22 -22.34 25.41
N LEU A 419 -6.25 -23.10 25.78
CA LEU A 419 -6.82 -24.15 24.93
C LEU A 419 -8.24 -23.79 24.50
N LEU A 420 -8.67 -24.37 23.37
CA LEU A 420 -10.06 -24.27 22.93
C LEU A 420 -11.01 -24.92 23.95
N TRP A 421 -12.29 -24.52 23.88
CA TRP A 421 -13.32 -25.08 24.73
C TRP A 421 -13.49 -26.59 24.49
N GLY A 422 -13.63 -27.36 25.57
CA GLY A 422 -13.78 -28.81 25.54
C GLY A 422 -12.48 -29.60 25.70
N ALA A 423 -11.33 -28.94 25.86
CA ALA A 423 -10.08 -29.61 26.24
C ALA A 423 -10.20 -30.19 27.66
N ASP A 424 -10.03 -31.50 27.78
CA ASP A 424 -10.10 -32.22 29.05
C ASP A 424 -8.75 -32.14 29.78
N VAL A 425 -8.71 -31.44 30.91
CA VAL A 425 -7.49 -31.20 31.68
C VAL A 425 -7.28 -32.28 32.71
N GLN A 426 -6.18 -33.01 32.57
CA GLN A 426 -5.71 -33.95 33.59
C GLN A 426 -4.91 -33.19 34.65
N GLU A 427 -5.04 -33.59 35.91
CA GLU A 427 -4.30 -33.02 37.05
C GLU A 427 -3.76 -34.15 37.92
N GLU A 428 -2.46 -34.10 38.23
CA GLU A 428 -1.78 -35.04 39.12
C GLU A 428 -0.89 -34.28 40.13
N VAL A 429 -0.79 -34.80 41.35
CA VAL A 429 -0.04 -34.15 42.45
C VAL A 429 1.41 -34.58 42.44
N VAL A 430 2.33 -33.62 42.58
CA VAL A 430 3.77 -33.86 42.69
C VAL A 430 4.14 -34.00 44.17
N THR A 431 4.47 -35.22 44.59
CA THR A 431 4.74 -35.54 46.01
C THR A 431 6.21 -35.88 46.30
N SER A 432 6.95 -36.34 45.29
CA SER A 432 8.36 -36.71 45.45
C SER A 432 9.12 -36.68 44.12
N SER A 433 10.45 -36.74 44.20
CA SER A 433 11.30 -36.91 43.01
C SER A 433 11.14 -38.27 42.33
N ASP A 434 10.67 -39.30 43.04
CA ASP A 434 10.55 -40.65 42.48
C ASP A 434 9.34 -40.79 41.56
N THR A 435 8.29 -39.99 41.79
CA THR A 435 7.07 -39.99 40.98
C THR A 435 7.23 -39.28 39.64
N ARG A 436 8.35 -38.56 39.39
CA ARG A 436 8.54 -37.78 38.15
C ARG A 436 8.43 -38.63 36.88
N ALA A 437 9.12 -39.77 36.84
CA ALA A 437 9.14 -40.64 35.67
C ALA A 437 7.73 -41.19 35.37
N GLU A 438 6.99 -41.56 36.41
CA GLU A 438 5.60 -42.02 36.31
C GLU A 438 4.67 -40.92 35.78
N LEU A 439 4.78 -39.68 36.30
CA LEU A 439 4.00 -38.53 35.85
C LEU A 439 4.25 -38.21 34.35
N ILE A 440 5.51 -38.26 33.92
CA ILE A 440 5.87 -38.05 32.51
C ILE A 440 5.35 -39.18 31.63
N GLU A 441 5.38 -40.43 32.11
CA GLU A 441 4.82 -41.58 31.39
C GLU A 441 3.30 -41.49 31.24
N HIS A 442 2.57 -41.09 32.28
CA HIS A 442 1.12 -40.85 32.22
C HIS A 442 0.76 -39.77 31.20
N MET A 443 1.47 -38.64 31.24
CA MET A 443 1.31 -37.56 30.26
C MET A 443 1.62 -38.01 28.83
N ASP A 444 2.73 -38.72 28.62
CA ASP A 444 3.13 -39.25 27.31
C ASP A 444 2.08 -40.21 26.76
N ALA A 445 1.56 -41.09 27.61
CA ALA A 445 0.51 -42.03 27.26
C ALA A 445 -0.79 -41.31 26.87
N TYR A 446 -1.16 -40.23 27.58
CA TYR A 446 -2.31 -39.39 27.24
C TYR A 446 -2.14 -38.77 25.84
N PHE A 447 -1.02 -38.10 25.57
CA PHE A 447 -0.77 -37.48 24.26
C PHE A 447 -0.60 -38.51 23.13
N SER A 448 -0.05 -39.69 23.44
CA SER A 448 0.04 -40.80 22.49
C SER A 448 -1.35 -41.31 22.11
N LYS A 449 -2.27 -41.46 23.07
CA LYS A 449 -3.67 -41.83 22.81
C LYS A 449 -4.41 -40.78 21.99
N ALA A 450 -4.08 -39.49 22.18
CA ALA A 450 -4.61 -38.39 21.38
C ALA A 450 -4.05 -38.32 19.94
N GLY A 451 -3.09 -39.19 19.57
CA GLY A 451 -2.53 -39.27 18.22
C GLY A 451 -1.40 -38.28 17.94
N ILE A 452 -0.81 -37.68 18.97
CA ILE A 452 0.27 -36.69 18.81
C ILE A 452 1.59 -37.38 18.44
N ARG A 453 2.32 -36.78 17.49
CA ARG A 453 3.60 -37.30 16.97
C ARG A 453 4.64 -37.42 18.08
N ARG A 454 5.40 -38.53 18.08
CA ARG A 454 6.46 -38.81 19.05
C ARG A 454 7.46 -37.64 19.19
N SER A 455 7.90 -37.03 18.09
CA SER A 455 8.87 -35.92 18.15
C SER A 455 8.39 -34.73 18.99
N LYS A 456 7.08 -34.43 18.97
CA LYS A 456 6.50 -33.36 19.80
C LYS A 456 6.40 -33.82 21.26
N ARG A 457 5.98 -35.07 21.48
CA ARG A 457 5.90 -35.65 22.82
C ARG A 457 7.25 -35.71 23.52
N ASP A 458 8.30 -36.16 22.82
CA ASP A 458 9.67 -36.21 23.35
C ASP A 458 10.17 -34.81 23.78
N ALA A 459 9.89 -33.78 22.97
CA ALA A 459 10.20 -32.39 23.31
C ALA A 459 9.41 -31.92 24.54
N CYS A 460 8.13 -32.26 24.64
CA CYS A 460 7.30 -31.97 25.80
C CYS A 460 7.84 -32.65 27.06
N SER A 461 8.16 -33.95 27.01
CA SER A 461 8.75 -34.69 28.12
C SER A 461 10.06 -34.07 28.61
N ALA A 462 10.91 -33.61 27.70
CA ALA A 462 12.16 -32.93 28.07
C ALA A 462 11.89 -31.60 28.81
N VAL A 463 10.93 -30.80 28.36
CA VAL A 463 10.54 -29.56 29.04
C VAL A 463 9.94 -29.85 30.42
N VAL A 464 9.08 -30.86 30.52
CA VAL A 464 8.41 -31.24 31.77
C VAL A 464 9.40 -31.77 32.80
N GLU A 465 10.40 -32.54 32.38
CA GLU A 465 11.48 -32.98 33.26
C GLU A 465 12.16 -31.79 33.95
N GLU A 466 12.53 -30.75 33.20
CA GLU A 466 13.14 -29.54 33.74
C GLU A 466 12.17 -28.73 34.62
N LEU A 467 10.88 -28.67 34.26
CA LEU A 467 9.86 -28.01 35.10
C LEU A 467 9.66 -28.71 36.44
N LEU A 468 9.56 -30.04 36.45
CA LEU A 468 9.42 -30.83 37.66
C LEU A 468 10.69 -30.74 38.53
N MET A 469 11.87 -30.73 37.91
CA MET A 469 13.13 -30.46 38.60
C MET A 469 13.09 -29.14 39.35
N ASN A 470 12.68 -28.06 38.69
CA ASN A 470 12.61 -26.74 39.30
C ASN A 470 11.59 -26.69 40.45
N ALA A 471 10.41 -27.30 40.27
CA ALA A 471 9.37 -27.30 41.29
C ALA A 471 9.75 -28.12 42.54
N ILE A 472 10.50 -29.22 42.38
CA ILE A 472 10.85 -30.13 43.49
C ILE A 472 12.13 -29.68 44.21
N TYR A 473 13.15 -29.21 43.47
CA TYR A 473 14.48 -28.94 44.04
C TYR A 473 14.74 -27.44 44.29
N ASP A 474 14.37 -26.60 43.32
CA ASP A 474 14.71 -25.16 43.34
C ASP A 474 13.70 -24.32 44.10
N ALA A 475 12.40 -24.65 44.00
CA ALA A 475 11.32 -23.84 44.56
C ALA A 475 11.18 -23.91 46.10
N PRO A 476 11.32 -25.07 46.77
CA PRO A 476 11.15 -25.14 48.22
C PRO A 476 12.21 -24.36 48.99
N LEU A 477 11.77 -23.50 49.91
CA LEU A 477 12.63 -22.70 50.79
C LEU A 477 12.59 -23.25 52.24
N ASP A 478 13.70 -23.11 52.95
CA ASP A 478 13.77 -23.33 54.40
C ASP A 478 13.16 -22.15 55.18
N ASP A 479 12.99 -22.31 56.49
CA ASP A 479 12.44 -21.26 57.36
C ASP A 479 13.31 -19.98 57.41
N GLY A 480 14.53 -20.03 56.86
CA GLY A 480 15.46 -18.92 56.70
C GLY A 480 15.47 -18.30 55.29
N GLY A 481 14.64 -18.78 54.36
CA GLY A 481 14.53 -18.29 52.99
C GLY A 481 15.59 -18.80 52.00
N ASN A 482 16.38 -19.83 52.37
CA ASN A 482 17.34 -20.48 51.46
C ASN A 482 16.71 -21.70 50.79
N SER A 483 17.14 -22.05 49.57
CA SER A 483 16.66 -23.25 48.88
C SER A 483 16.94 -24.52 49.70
N LYS A 484 15.87 -25.23 50.06
CA LYS A 484 15.89 -26.37 50.98
C LYS A 484 16.58 -27.60 50.40
N TYR A 485 16.44 -27.84 49.09
CA TYR A 485 16.92 -29.06 48.43
C TYR A 485 17.98 -28.83 47.35
N ASN A 486 18.29 -27.57 47.00
CA ASN A 486 19.25 -27.25 45.93
C ASN A 486 20.69 -27.71 46.17
N GLN A 487 21.05 -28.00 47.42
CA GLN A 487 22.39 -28.47 47.77
C GLN A 487 22.49 -30.01 47.82
N LEU A 488 21.37 -30.72 47.66
CA LEU A 488 21.37 -32.18 47.59
C LEU A 488 21.84 -32.65 46.22
N GLU A 489 22.59 -33.75 46.17
CA GLU A 489 22.88 -34.39 44.89
C GLU A 489 21.56 -34.85 44.24
N ARG A 490 21.43 -34.64 42.93
CA ARG A 490 20.21 -34.95 42.15
C ARG A 490 19.84 -36.44 42.15
N THR A 491 20.73 -37.29 42.65
CA THR A 491 20.57 -38.74 42.86
C THR A 491 19.81 -39.08 44.15
N VAL A 492 19.68 -38.13 45.08
CA VAL A 492 18.98 -38.32 46.35
C VAL A 492 17.49 -38.08 46.15
N THR A 493 16.68 -39.07 46.53
CA THR A 493 15.23 -38.95 46.54
C THR A 493 14.78 -37.85 47.50
N VAL A 494 14.02 -36.88 46.98
CA VAL A 494 13.37 -35.83 47.75
C VAL A 494 11.90 -36.19 47.96
N LYS A 495 11.46 -36.21 49.21
CA LYS A 495 10.04 -36.31 49.57
C LYS A 495 9.57 -34.94 50.04
N LEU A 496 8.52 -34.45 49.40
CA LEU A 496 7.94 -33.15 49.72
C LEU A 496 7.01 -33.28 50.92
N GLU A 497 6.94 -32.23 51.74
CA GLU A 497 5.89 -32.11 52.75
C GLU A 497 4.54 -31.75 52.08
N PRO A 498 3.38 -32.01 52.71
CA PRO A 498 2.08 -31.68 52.11
C PRO A 498 1.89 -30.20 51.71
N LYS A 499 2.59 -29.29 52.39
CA LYS A 499 2.62 -27.85 52.07
C LYS A 499 3.52 -27.49 50.88
N GLU A 500 4.38 -28.42 50.45
CA GLU A 500 5.35 -28.29 49.37
C GLU A 500 4.87 -29.00 48.09
N TYR A 501 3.71 -29.66 48.14
CA TYR A 501 3.16 -30.36 46.99
C TYR A 501 2.87 -29.41 45.84
N GLY A 502 3.48 -29.69 44.70
CA GLY A 502 3.16 -29.07 43.43
C GLY A 502 2.10 -29.86 42.68
N LYS A 503 1.77 -29.40 41.48
CA LYS A 503 0.85 -30.09 40.57
C LYS A 503 1.41 -30.10 39.17
N ILE A 504 1.15 -31.17 38.45
CA ILE A 504 1.31 -31.23 36.99
C ILE A 504 -0.08 -31.31 36.37
N ARG A 505 -0.31 -30.48 35.36
CA ARG A 505 -1.56 -30.47 34.59
C ARG A 505 -1.23 -30.58 33.12
N TYR A 506 -2.01 -31.32 32.35
CA TYR A 506 -1.77 -31.47 30.91
C TYR A 506 -3.08 -31.71 30.15
N ALA A 507 -3.13 -31.18 28.92
CA ALA A 507 -4.31 -31.27 28.07
C ALA A 507 -3.97 -31.00 26.59
N THR A 508 -4.88 -31.38 25.69
CA THR A 508 -4.81 -31.00 24.27
C THR A 508 -6.18 -30.64 23.71
N ASP A 509 -6.21 -29.68 22.78
CA ASP A 509 -7.39 -29.34 21.99
C ASP A 509 -7.29 -29.84 20.53
N GLY A 510 -6.30 -30.69 20.24
CA GLY A 510 -5.98 -31.19 18.89
C GLY A 510 -5.17 -30.23 18.02
N MET A 511 -5.19 -28.92 18.31
CA MET A 511 -4.36 -27.92 17.64
C MET A 511 -3.08 -27.64 18.45
N HIS A 512 -3.22 -27.62 19.77
CA HIS A 512 -2.17 -27.39 20.74
C HIS A 512 -2.19 -28.52 21.78
N MET A 513 -1.01 -28.84 22.29
CA MET A 513 -0.86 -29.55 23.57
C MET A 513 -0.23 -28.58 24.56
N ALA A 514 -0.70 -28.63 25.80
CA ALA A 514 -0.19 -27.79 26.86
C ALA A 514 0.06 -28.63 28.10
N VAL A 515 1.13 -28.29 28.80
CA VAL A 515 1.48 -28.83 30.11
C VAL A 515 1.80 -27.68 31.04
N SER A 516 1.39 -27.78 32.29
CA SER A 516 1.81 -26.85 33.33
C SER A 516 2.32 -27.58 34.56
N VAL A 517 3.31 -26.98 35.21
CA VAL A 517 3.79 -27.40 36.52
C VAL A 517 3.62 -26.23 37.48
N GLU A 518 2.98 -26.47 38.61
CA GLU A 518 2.72 -25.50 39.67
C GLU A 518 3.52 -25.84 40.93
N ASP A 519 4.00 -24.81 41.61
CA ASP A 519 4.57 -24.86 42.96
C ASP A 519 3.86 -23.86 43.89
N PRO A 520 3.76 -24.17 45.20
CA PRO A 520 3.05 -23.34 46.19
C PRO A 520 3.93 -22.24 46.82
N PHE A 521 5.01 -21.81 46.16
CA PHE A 521 5.98 -20.87 46.76
C PHE A 521 5.97 -19.49 46.11
N GLY A 522 5.71 -19.41 44.80
CA GLY A 522 5.70 -18.09 44.14
C GLY A 522 7.09 -17.46 44.01
N GLY A 523 8.16 -18.27 44.02
CA GLY A 523 9.54 -17.78 44.17
C GLY A 523 10.19 -17.24 42.88
N LEU A 524 9.57 -17.44 41.72
CA LEU A 524 10.12 -17.12 40.40
C LEU A 524 9.75 -15.69 39.96
N THR A 525 10.34 -14.67 40.59
CA THR A 525 10.03 -13.27 40.26
C THR A 525 10.45 -12.88 38.83
N GLN A 526 9.81 -11.84 38.29
CA GLN A 526 10.09 -11.33 36.94
C GLN A 526 11.59 -11.04 36.73
N ASN A 527 12.20 -10.37 37.70
CA ASN A 527 13.62 -10.03 37.65
C ASN A 527 14.52 -11.26 37.57
N LYS A 528 14.16 -12.36 38.25
CA LYS A 528 14.90 -13.63 38.13
C LYS A 528 14.79 -14.17 36.70
N VAL A 529 13.58 -14.22 36.14
CA VAL A 529 13.38 -14.70 34.75
C VAL A 529 14.15 -13.84 33.74
N LEU A 530 14.03 -12.51 33.82
CA LEU A 530 14.75 -11.59 32.93
C LEU A 530 16.27 -11.71 33.07
N ALA A 531 16.79 -11.82 34.29
CA ALA A 531 18.23 -12.02 34.52
C ALA A 531 18.73 -13.35 33.94
N TYR A 532 17.95 -14.43 34.04
CA TYR A 532 18.30 -15.70 33.43
C TYR A 532 18.35 -15.59 31.90
N LEU A 533 17.38 -14.94 31.27
CA LEU A 533 17.37 -14.71 29.81
C LEU A 533 18.62 -13.95 29.36
N GLU A 534 18.99 -12.87 30.06
CA GLU A 534 20.18 -12.08 29.74
C GLU A 534 21.46 -12.92 29.79
N THR A 535 21.61 -13.78 30.81
CA THR A 535 22.79 -14.66 30.92
C THR A 535 22.87 -15.70 29.80
N CYS A 536 21.72 -16.12 29.24
CA CYS A 536 21.66 -17.08 28.15
C CYS A 536 22.01 -16.42 26.80
N TYR A 537 21.44 -15.24 26.51
CA TYR A 537 21.58 -14.57 25.20
C TYR A 537 22.90 -13.78 25.06
N SER A 538 23.49 -13.29 26.14
CA SER A 538 24.76 -12.54 26.10
C SER A 538 26.01 -13.39 25.78
N GLY A 539 25.85 -14.68 25.44
CA GLY A 539 26.97 -15.59 25.13
C GLY A 539 27.85 -15.94 26.33
N LYS A 540 27.55 -15.42 27.54
CA LYS A 540 28.24 -15.74 28.80
C LYS A 540 27.83 -17.09 29.40
N ALA A 541 26.94 -17.84 28.76
CA ALA A 541 26.69 -19.24 29.10
C ALA A 541 27.97 -20.12 29.03
N GLY A 542 28.99 -19.68 28.28
CA GLY A 542 30.30 -20.32 28.24
C GLY A 542 31.23 -20.03 29.42
N SER A 543 30.92 -19.07 30.31
CA SER A 543 31.85 -18.64 31.37
C SER A 543 31.25 -18.53 32.78
N LEU A 544 30.07 -19.08 33.05
CA LEU A 544 29.51 -19.17 34.40
C LEU A 544 29.67 -20.60 34.95
N ASN A 545 30.70 -20.75 35.80
CA ASN A 545 30.94 -21.79 36.79
C ASN A 545 30.55 -23.23 36.42
N THR A 546 31.53 -23.96 35.90
CA THR A 546 31.59 -25.44 35.92
C THR A 546 31.44 -26.05 37.32
N GLU A 547 31.43 -25.24 38.39
CA GLU A 547 31.29 -25.68 39.79
C GLU A 547 29.90 -25.37 40.43
N LYS A 548 28.97 -24.70 39.73
CA LYS A 548 27.56 -24.54 40.16
C LYS A 548 26.62 -24.89 39.02
N GLY A 549 26.47 -26.19 38.76
CA GLY A 549 25.53 -26.70 37.77
C GLY A 549 24.07 -26.47 38.18
N GLY A 550 23.23 -26.03 37.24
CA GLY A 550 21.78 -26.21 37.38
C GLY A 550 20.92 -25.12 36.74
N ALA A 551 20.67 -24.03 37.46
CA ALA A 551 19.47 -23.21 37.26
C ALA A 551 19.36 -22.47 35.90
N GLY A 552 20.47 -21.98 35.34
CA GLY A 552 20.42 -21.18 34.10
C GLY A 552 20.20 -21.98 32.81
N ARG A 553 20.54 -23.28 32.81
CA ARG A 553 20.42 -24.12 31.60
C ARG A 553 19.01 -24.69 31.42
N GLY A 554 18.35 -25.03 32.52
CA GLY A 554 17.00 -25.60 32.50
C GLY A 554 15.96 -24.62 31.96
N LEU A 555 16.00 -23.35 32.40
CA LEU A 555 15.06 -22.33 31.91
C LEU A 555 15.19 -22.06 30.41
N HIS A 556 16.42 -22.03 29.89
CA HIS A 556 16.66 -21.90 28.45
C HIS A 556 16.10 -23.11 27.68
N GLN A 557 16.29 -24.34 28.19
CA GLN A 557 15.72 -25.54 27.58
C GLN A 557 14.19 -25.56 27.61
N ILE A 558 13.57 -25.05 28.68
CA ILE A 558 12.11 -24.89 28.77
C ILE A 558 11.60 -23.95 27.68
N ILE A 559 12.26 -22.80 27.51
CA ILE A 559 11.85 -21.76 26.56
C ILE A 559 12.07 -22.19 25.12
N GLU A 560 13.27 -22.67 24.76
CA GLU A 560 13.57 -23.17 23.41
C GLU A 560 12.84 -24.46 23.06
N GLY A 561 12.43 -25.24 24.07
CA GLY A 561 11.74 -26.51 23.89
C GLY A 561 10.28 -26.36 23.48
N ALA A 562 9.63 -25.24 23.81
CA ALA A 562 8.19 -25.01 23.58
C ALA A 562 7.92 -23.90 22.56
N ASP A 563 6.73 -23.92 21.94
CA ASP A 563 6.32 -22.87 21.01
C ASP A 563 5.93 -21.57 21.76
N LEU A 564 5.38 -21.71 22.98
CA LEU A 564 5.11 -20.61 23.91
C LEU A 564 5.30 -21.08 25.35
N VAL A 565 6.04 -20.32 26.16
CA VAL A 565 6.14 -20.50 27.62
C VAL A 565 5.46 -19.36 28.34
N VAL A 566 4.64 -19.68 29.33
CA VAL A 566 3.91 -18.71 30.15
C VAL A 566 4.31 -18.90 31.60
N PHE A 567 4.77 -17.82 32.23
CA PHE A 567 5.02 -17.78 33.67
C PHE A 567 3.88 -17.01 34.34
N ASN A 568 3.17 -17.67 35.24
CA ASN A 568 2.14 -17.08 36.08
C ASN A 568 2.64 -17.08 37.52
N VAL A 569 2.81 -15.91 38.13
CA VAL A 569 3.46 -15.80 39.45
C VAL A 569 2.70 -14.86 40.36
N THR A 570 2.24 -15.39 41.49
CA THR A 570 1.82 -14.60 42.66
C THR A 570 2.88 -14.76 43.73
N GLU A 571 3.60 -13.68 44.03
CA GLU A 571 4.79 -13.73 44.90
C GLU A 571 4.44 -14.23 46.29
N GLY A 572 5.21 -15.21 46.78
CA GLY A 572 4.99 -15.83 48.08
C GLY A 572 3.76 -16.74 48.17
N TYR A 573 3.06 -16.99 47.05
CA TYR A 573 1.86 -17.82 47.04
C TYR A 573 1.94 -18.98 46.04
N LYS A 574 2.18 -18.68 44.75
CA LYS A 574 2.11 -19.71 43.71
C LYS A 574 2.87 -19.31 42.45
N THR A 575 3.61 -20.25 41.88
CA THR A 575 4.16 -20.15 40.53
C THR A 575 3.59 -21.28 39.68
N GLU A 576 3.13 -20.96 38.48
CA GLU A 576 2.76 -21.94 37.47
C GLU A 576 3.51 -21.59 36.19
N VAL A 577 4.18 -22.58 35.62
CA VAL A 577 4.83 -22.46 34.31
C VAL A 577 4.10 -23.35 33.32
N ILE A 578 3.57 -22.76 32.25
CA ILE A 578 2.84 -23.45 31.19
C ILE A 578 3.71 -23.49 29.94
N ALA A 579 3.92 -24.68 29.39
CA ALA A 579 4.56 -24.88 28.10
C ALA A 579 3.52 -25.34 27.08
N ILE A 580 3.43 -24.63 25.95
CA ILE A 580 2.47 -24.86 24.88
C ILE A 580 3.21 -25.25 23.61
N PHE A 581 2.69 -26.27 22.93
CA PHE A 581 3.26 -26.80 21.71
C PHE A 581 2.19 -26.93 20.64
N GLU A 582 2.51 -26.52 19.42
CA GLU A 582 1.65 -26.65 18.26
C GLU A 582 1.73 -28.07 17.69
N VAL A 583 0.57 -28.70 17.52
CA VAL A 583 0.41 -30.10 17.07
C VAL A 583 0.21 -30.18 15.55
N SER A 584 -0.30 -29.10 14.93
CA SER A 584 -0.60 -29.07 13.50
C SER A 584 0.65 -29.03 12.62
N PRO A 585 0.66 -29.72 11.46
CA PRO A 585 1.77 -29.71 10.53
C PRO A 585 1.62 -28.56 9.54
N ASP A 586 1.99 -27.32 9.89
CA ASP A 586 2.31 -26.36 8.82
C ASP A 586 3.34 -25.27 9.18
N LYS A 587 4.17 -25.01 8.16
CA LYS A 587 5.23 -24.01 7.94
C LYS A 587 6.42 -23.90 8.91
N SER A 588 7.56 -24.29 8.33
CA SER A 588 8.91 -23.82 8.60
C SER A 588 9.01 -22.29 8.53
N VAL A 589 8.66 -21.63 9.62
CA VAL A 589 9.14 -20.28 9.92
C VAL A 589 10.19 -20.46 11.00
N GLU A 590 11.30 -19.71 10.95
CA GLU A 590 12.20 -19.58 12.10
C GLU A 590 11.35 -19.19 13.31
N LYS A 591 11.12 -20.15 14.21
CA LYS A 591 10.34 -19.95 15.41
C LYS A 591 11.32 -19.54 16.49
N HIS A 592 11.29 -18.26 16.85
CA HIS A 592 11.83 -17.83 18.13
C HIS A 592 10.81 -18.19 19.21
N PRO A 593 11.24 -18.75 20.34
CA PRO A 593 10.33 -19.12 21.41
C PRO A 593 9.63 -17.88 21.96
N SER A 594 8.31 -17.95 22.04
CA SER A 594 7.51 -16.87 22.63
C SER A 594 7.44 -17.04 24.14
N LEU A 595 7.50 -15.93 24.88
CA LEU A 595 7.38 -15.95 26.33
C LEU A 595 6.37 -14.92 26.81
N HIS A 596 5.50 -15.36 27.71
CA HIS A 596 4.60 -14.49 28.47
C HIS A 596 4.96 -14.56 29.95
N PHE A 597 4.83 -13.43 30.64
CA PHE A 597 4.99 -13.34 32.09
C PHE A 597 3.80 -12.58 32.64
N PHE A 598 3.17 -13.13 33.68
CA PHE A 598 2.06 -12.51 34.39
C PHE A 598 2.36 -12.50 35.87
N HIS A 599 2.19 -11.34 36.48
CA HIS A 599 2.47 -11.13 37.90
C HIS A 599 1.31 -10.46 38.60
N GLN A 600 1.00 -10.96 39.80
CA GLN A 600 -0.05 -10.45 40.66
C GLN A 600 0.40 -10.35 42.11
#